data_AF-A0A2W4KP06-F1
#
_entry.id   AF-A0A2W4KP06-F1
#
_cell.length_a   1.000
_cell.length_b   1.000
_cell.length_c   1.000
_cell.angle_alpha   90.00
_cell.angle_beta   90.00
_cell.angle_gamma   90.00
#
_symmetry.space_group_name_H-M   'P 1'
#
loop_
_entity.id
_entity.type
_entity.pdbx_description
1 polymer ?
#
loop_
_entity_poly.entity_id
_entity_poly.type
_entity_poly.pdbx_seq_one_letter_code
_entity_poly.pdbx_strand_id
1 'polypeptide(L)'
;MGTTMRTATGDLEVGRPGPVAAPPASGSGGVAERYINRYMLPRVALTFISLASLAGIYLTLRMQGAPVELVPLRWLQLAGLGVLGGGCLWWGLFVRVDDAEAAAVNRYATEAARRFLALARVVLPLSLLAGLPHLFWAGRQAVREGAWEFWLVAAATLLVAYASAGTLLWTRRREPRWAERRPVRATLVLVIAALAATGALDARLVFGQWLPALLLRPLHLVAFALWIGGAVWNLFVAIPSARATLAIPVVVAAARQLERFRAWVRVFLPLLVLTGLAQAVPYTGWDPVGALAFWPGRLILFKLGLIGGLVIIFITCPLWRACSPIRGMCDLQELTLMGTAATAVAAAPAAHRRLDSRGRSCAGFVHIQRELESMAPGEILELLSSDPISWWELPAWLELNGHVLEARERRGFWLWATYRYLIRKGGANREAGAAGVAAAEAGPGDHPREEVAAVGTGAR
;
A
#
# COMPACT_ATOMS: atom_id res chain seq x y z
N MET A 1 -41.47 32.75 -62.91
CA MET A 1 -40.63 31.91 -63.78
C MET A 1 -39.47 31.42 -62.93
N GLY A 2 -39.19 30.15 -62.68
CA GLY A 2 -39.85 28.90 -63.01
C GLY A 2 -39.37 27.85 -62.00
N THR A 3 -40.30 26.99 -61.60
CA THR A 3 -40.17 25.92 -60.63
C THR A 3 -39.51 24.70 -61.27
N THR A 4 -38.52 24.07 -60.63
CA THR A 4 -38.13 22.69 -60.92
C THR A 4 -37.84 21.93 -59.63
N MET A 5 -38.87 21.21 -59.18
CA MET A 5 -38.81 20.14 -58.18
C MET A 5 -38.16 18.91 -58.84
N ARG A 6 -37.06 18.41 -58.28
CA ARG A 6 -36.47 17.12 -58.65
C ARG A 6 -36.74 16.14 -57.52
N THR A 7 -37.61 15.17 -57.78
CA THR A 7 -37.86 14.00 -56.94
C THR A 7 -36.65 13.06 -57.01
N ALA A 8 -35.98 12.87 -55.88
CA ALA A 8 -34.97 11.83 -55.71
C ALA A 8 -35.62 10.65 -54.98
N THR A 9 -35.96 9.61 -55.73
CA THR A 9 -36.23 8.27 -55.21
C THR A 9 -34.90 7.65 -54.80
N GLY A 10 -34.62 7.61 -53.49
CA GLY A 10 -33.49 6.88 -52.93
C GLY A 10 -33.89 5.43 -52.69
N ASP A 11 -33.35 4.53 -53.51
CA ASP A 11 -33.44 3.09 -53.30
C ASP A 11 -32.67 2.70 -52.03
N LEU A 12 -33.36 2.03 -51.12
CA LEU A 12 -32.78 1.41 -49.93
C LEU A 12 -32.04 0.13 -50.35
N GLU A 13 -30.73 0.27 -50.59
CA GLU A 13 -29.83 -0.87 -50.76
C GLU A 13 -29.68 -1.60 -49.40
N VAL A 14 -30.31 -2.77 -49.28
CA VAL A 14 -30.14 -3.69 -48.16
C VAL A 14 -28.73 -4.28 -48.24
N GLY A 15 -27.78 -3.63 -47.56
CA GLY A 15 -26.40 -4.09 -47.45
C GLY A 15 -26.34 -5.47 -46.78
N ARG A 16 -25.86 -6.47 -47.52
CA ARG A 16 -25.47 -7.77 -46.95
C ARG A 16 -24.42 -7.55 -45.85
N PRO A 17 -24.53 -8.22 -44.69
CA PRO A 17 -23.50 -8.16 -43.66
C PRO A 17 -22.19 -8.70 -44.25
N GLY A 18 -21.20 -7.82 -44.39
CA GLY A 18 -19.83 -8.22 -44.70
C GLY A 18 -19.28 -9.12 -43.59
N PRO A 19 -18.30 -9.99 -43.91
CA PRO A 19 -17.70 -10.87 -42.92
C PRO A 19 -17.13 -10.03 -41.78
N VAL A 20 -17.60 -10.30 -40.56
CA VAL A 20 -17.11 -9.70 -39.32
C VAL A 20 -15.62 -9.98 -39.24
N ALA A 21 -14.80 -8.94 -39.40
CA ALA A 21 -13.37 -9.03 -39.20
C ALA A 21 -13.10 -9.59 -37.80
N ALA A 22 -12.33 -10.68 -37.74
CA ALA A 22 -11.95 -11.30 -36.48
C ALA A 22 -11.33 -10.23 -35.57
N PRO A 23 -11.74 -10.15 -34.28
CA PRO A 23 -11.19 -9.19 -33.36
C PRO A 23 -9.66 -9.34 -33.30
N PRO A 24 -8.90 -8.23 -33.28
CA PRO A 24 -7.45 -8.30 -33.19
C PRO A 24 -7.10 -9.14 -31.97
N ALA A 25 -6.21 -10.12 -32.15
CA ALA A 25 -5.72 -11.00 -31.10
C ALA A 25 -5.18 -10.13 -29.95
N SER A 26 -6.02 -9.90 -28.94
CA SER A 26 -5.66 -9.22 -27.72
C SER A 26 -4.58 -10.08 -27.07
N GLY A 27 -3.36 -9.55 -27.02
CA GLY A 27 -2.19 -10.25 -26.51
C GLY A 27 -2.53 -10.99 -25.22
N SER A 28 -2.28 -12.30 -25.25
CA SER A 28 -2.50 -13.24 -24.17
C SER A 28 -1.49 -13.04 -23.03
N GLY A 29 -1.39 -11.80 -22.53
CA GLY A 29 -0.83 -11.56 -21.21
C GLY A 29 -1.72 -12.31 -20.23
N GLY A 30 -1.29 -13.51 -19.85
CA GLY A 30 -2.06 -14.43 -19.03
C GLY A 30 -2.53 -13.74 -17.76
N VAL A 31 -3.63 -14.22 -17.17
CA VAL A 31 -4.17 -13.70 -15.91
C VAL A 31 -3.06 -13.54 -14.84
N ALA A 32 -2.06 -14.43 -14.84
CA ALA A 32 -0.86 -14.36 -14.00
C ALA A 32 0.01 -13.10 -14.22
N GLU A 33 0.19 -12.64 -15.45
CA GLU A 33 1.00 -11.46 -15.78
C GLU A 33 0.32 -10.16 -15.30
N ARG A 34 -1.02 -10.11 -15.38
CA ARG A 34 -1.83 -9.05 -14.74
C ARG A 34 -1.72 -9.05 -13.22
N TYR A 35 -1.53 -10.22 -12.59
CA TYR A 35 -1.33 -10.32 -11.14
C TYR A 35 0.09 -9.96 -10.68
N ILE A 36 1.12 -10.35 -11.44
CA ILE A 36 2.52 -10.08 -11.11
C ILE A 36 2.80 -8.57 -11.12
N ASN A 37 2.24 -7.83 -12.07
CA ASN A 37 2.43 -6.38 -12.17
C ASN A 37 1.88 -5.59 -10.96
N ARG A 38 0.86 -6.11 -10.26
CA ARG A 38 0.20 -5.38 -9.16
C ARG A 38 1.04 -5.27 -7.89
N TYR A 39 1.97 -6.19 -7.67
CA TYR A 39 2.87 -6.19 -6.50
C TYR A 39 4.23 -5.55 -6.78
N MET A 40 4.52 -5.21 -8.03
CA MET A 40 5.78 -4.56 -8.39
C MET A 40 5.82 -3.11 -7.88
N LEU A 41 4.72 -2.36 -7.98
CA LEU A 41 4.69 -0.93 -7.65
C LEU A 41 5.08 -0.63 -6.18
N PRO A 42 4.54 -1.33 -5.16
CA PRO A 42 4.97 -1.11 -3.78
C PRO A 42 6.46 -1.44 -3.55
N ARG A 43 7.00 -2.44 -4.25
CA ARG A 43 8.42 -2.81 -4.16
C ARG A 43 9.31 -1.76 -4.81
N VAL A 44 8.91 -1.28 -5.99
CA VAL A 44 9.59 -0.17 -6.68
C VAL A 44 9.60 1.08 -5.79
N ALA A 45 8.46 1.44 -5.19
CA ALA A 45 8.37 2.56 -4.26
C ALA A 45 9.32 2.38 -3.05
N LEU A 46 9.37 1.19 -2.46
CA LEU A 46 10.30 0.88 -1.37
C LEU A 46 11.77 1.01 -1.81
N THR A 47 12.10 0.60 -3.04
CA THR A 47 13.45 0.77 -3.62
C THR A 47 13.80 2.25 -3.74
N PHE A 48 12.90 3.09 -4.27
CA PHE A 48 13.13 4.54 -4.40
C PHE A 48 13.37 5.20 -3.03
N ILE A 49 12.55 4.84 -2.03
CA ILE A 49 12.71 5.32 -0.64
C ILE A 49 14.04 4.86 -0.04
N SER A 50 14.44 3.61 -0.30
CA SER A 50 15.70 3.04 0.21
C SER A 50 16.91 3.73 -0.40
N LEU A 51 16.91 3.98 -1.72
CA LEU A 51 17.97 4.72 -2.40
C LEU A 51 18.03 6.18 -1.93
N ALA A 52 16.89 6.86 -1.80
CA ALA A 52 16.83 8.24 -1.34
C ALA A 52 17.34 8.40 0.11
N SER A 53 17.07 7.41 0.97
CA SER A 53 17.56 7.41 2.34
C SER A 53 19.04 7.06 2.43
N LEU A 54 19.52 6.09 1.65
CA LEU A 54 20.94 5.76 1.55
C LEU A 54 21.75 6.97 1.08
N ALA A 55 21.27 7.70 0.07
CA ALA A 55 21.87 8.95 -0.38
C ALA A 55 21.89 10.01 0.74
N GLY A 56 20.82 10.12 1.53
CA GLY A 56 20.77 11.01 2.70
C GLY A 56 21.78 10.65 3.79
N ILE A 57 21.97 9.36 4.07
CA ILE A 57 22.99 8.87 5.02
C ILE A 57 24.40 9.11 4.49
N TYR A 58 24.63 8.81 3.22
CA TYR A 58 25.90 9.13 2.55
C TYR A 58 26.24 10.61 2.71
N LEU A 59 25.32 11.51 2.34
CA LEU A 59 25.51 12.95 2.49
C LEU A 59 25.87 13.31 3.94
N THR A 60 25.07 12.85 4.91
CA THR A 60 25.28 13.16 6.32
C THR A 60 26.68 12.73 6.78
N LEU A 61 27.05 11.48 6.55
CA LEU A 61 28.33 10.94 7.00
C LEU A 61 29.52 11.62 6.32
N ARG A 62 29.41 11.95 5.04
CA ARG A 62 30.44 12.70 4.32
C ARG A 62 30.63 14.10 4.89
N MET A 63 29.54 14.78 5.27
CA MET A 63 29.61 16.09 5.92
C MET A 63 30.20 16.03 7.33
N GLN A 64 30.10 14.89 8.02
CA GLN A 64 30.78 14.66 9.30
C GLN A 64 32.24 14.19 9.15
N GLY A 65 32.74 14.03 7.91
CA GLY A 65 34.07 13.49 7.65
C GLY A 65 34.21 11.98 7.95
N ALA A 66 33.10 11.24 7.94
CA ALA A 66 33.11 9.80 8.23
C ALA A 66 33.62 8.96 7.05
N PRO A 67 34.25 7.80 7.35
CA PRO A 67 34.60 6.80 6.34
C PRO A 67 33.36 6.29 5.59
N VAL A 68 33.51 5.99 4.29
CA VAL A 68 32.39 5.60 3.41
C VAL A 68 31.85 4.21 3.77
N GLU A 69 32.69 3.37 4.34
CA GLU A 69 32.38 2.01 4.81
C GLU A 69 31.30 2.01 5.89
N LEU A 70 31.14 3.13 6.62
CA LEU A 70 30.10 3.29 7.63
C LEU A 70 28.72 3.60 7.03
N VAL A 71 28.63 4.01 5.77
CA VAL A 71 27.35 4.37 5.12
C VAL A 71 26.35 3.22 5.10
N PRO A 72 26.66 2.02 4.56
CA PRO A 72 25.71 0.91 4.57
C PRO A 72 25.37 0.45 5.98
N LEU A 73 26.34 0.46 6.90
CA LEU A 73 26.14 0.04 8.30
C LEU A 73 25.19 1.00 9.03
N ARG A 74 25.42 2.31 8.89
CA ARG A 74 24.57 3.35 9.47
C ARG A 74 23.17 3.34 8.86
N TRP A 75 23.07 3.16 7.55
CA TRP A 75 21.78 3.01 6.88
C TRP A 75 21.02 1.81 7.41
N LEU A 76 21.68 0.65 7.55
CA LEU A 76 21.07 -0.57 8.05
C LEU A 76 20.62 -0.44 9.52
N GLN A 77 21.41 0.23 10.36
CA GLN A 77 21.01 0.58 11.73
C GLN A 77 19.70 1.37 11.74
N LEU A 78 19.66 2.48 11.01
CA LEU A 78 18.52 3.41 11.01
C LEU A 78 17.29 2.81 10.33
N ALA A 79 17.47 2.06 9.24
CA ALA A 79 16.41 1.30 8.59
C ALA A 79 15.82 0.27 9.55
N GLY A 80 16.66 -0.45 10.30
CA GLY A 80 16.21 -1.42 11.29
C GLY A 80 15.45 -0.78 12.46
N LEU A 81 15.94 0.35 12.98
CA LEU A 81 15.19 1.15 13.97
C LEU A 81 13.86 1.67 13.40
N GLY A 82 13.83 2.04 12.12
CA GLY A 82 12.61 2.40 11.41
C GLY A 82 11.61 1.24 11.36
N VAL A 83 12.05 0.04 10.99
CA VAL A 83 11.20 -1.16 10.99
C VAL A 83 10.67 -1.48 12.39
N LEU A 84 11.51 -1.41 13.42
CA LEU A 84 11.10 -1.63 14.80
C LEU A 84 10.10 -0.58 15.28
N GLY A 85 10.41 0.70 15.07
CA GLY A 85 9.57 1.84 15.47
C GLY A 85 8.24 1.84 14.73
N GLY A 86 8.25 1.76 13.40
CA GLY A 86 7.03 1.67 12.61
C GLY A 86 6.21 0.43 12.95
N GLY A 87 6.82 -0.75 13.10
CA GLY A 87 6.08 -1.94 13.48
C GLY A 87 5.43 -1.83 14.87
N CYS A 88 6.14 -1.25 15.86
CA CYS A 88 5.56 -0.96 17.17
C CYS A 88 4.45 0.10 17.11
N LEU A 89 4.57 1.09 16.22
CA LEU A 89 3.53 2.09 15.97
C LEU A 89 2.24 1.43 15.45
N TRP A 90 2.38 0.58 14.41
CA TRP A 90 1.24 -0.09 13.78
C TRP A 90 0.57 -1.10 14.72
N TRP A 91 1.37 -1.88 15.44
CA TRP A 91 0.85 -2.80 16.46
C TRP A 91 0.21 -2.05 17.64
N GLY A 92 0.95 -1.16 18.28
CA GLY A 92 0.55 -0.55 19.56
C GLY A 92 -0.59 0.47 19.44
N LEU A 93 -0.66 1.22 18.33
CA LEU A 93 -1.59 2.34 18.18
C LEU A 93 -2.63 2.13 17.08
N PHE A 94 -2.25 1.58 15.93
CA PHE A 94 -3.16 1.58 14.79
C PHE A 94 -4.07 0.38 14.69
N VAL A 95 -3.63 -0.86 14.84
CA VAL A 95 -4.59 -1.96 14.71
C VAL A 95 -5.61 -1.91 15.86
N ARG A 96 -6.90 -1.88 15.53
CA ARG A 96 -8.04 -1.86 16.46
C ARG A 96 -8.89 -3.08 16.16
N VAL A 97 -9.27 -3.81 17.21
CA VAL A 97 -10.22 -4.93 17.12
C VAL A 97 -11.53 -4.31 17.59
N ASP A 98 -12.51 -4.18 16.70
CA ASP A 98 -13.87 -3.76 17.07
C ASP A 98 -14.68 -5.01 17.46
N ASP A 99 -15.63 -4.86 18.38
CA ASP A 99 -16.22 -5.97 19.16
C ASP A 99 -17.17 -6.91 18.37
N ALA A 100 -17.66 -6.49 17.20
CA ALA A 100 -18.70 -7.24 16.49
C ALA A 100 -18.22 -8.56 15.83
N GLU A 101 -16.92 -8.73 15.55
CA GLU A 101 -16.37 -9.90 14.82
C GLU A 101 -14.98 -10.33 15.36
N ALA A 102 -14.85 -10.32 16.69
CA ALA A 102 -13.57 -10.39 17.40
C ALA A 102 -12.69 -11.60 17.03
N ALA A 103 -13.25 -12.77 16.73
CA ALA A 103 -12.46 -13.99 16.56
C ALA A 103 -11.58 -13.99 15.29
N ALA A 104 -12.14 -13.63 14.13
CA ALA A 104 -11.40 -13.60 12.87
C ALA A 104 -10.36 -12.47 12.85
N VAL A 105 -10.74 -11.29 13.32
CA VAL A 105 -9.84 -10.14 13.44
C VAL A 105 -8.74 -10.39 14.47
N ASN A 106 -9.04 -11.07 15.58
CA ASN A 106 -8.02 -11.47 16.55
C ASN A 106 -7.02 -12.49 15.98
N ARG A 107 -7.48 -13.45 15.16
CA ARG A 107 -6.56 -14.34 14.43
C ARG A 107 -5.64 -13.57 13.48
N TYR A 108 -6.19 -12.63 12.70
CA TYR A 108 -5.41 -11.74 11.85
C TYR A 108 -4.38 -10.93 12.64
N ALA A 109 -4.79 -10.32 13.74
CA ALA A 109 -3.94 -9.48 14.56
C ALA A 109 -2.82 -10.29 15.25
N THR A 110 -3.15 -11.50 15.73
CA THR A 110 -2.18 -12.45 16.28
C THR A 110 -1.18 -12.90 15.22
N GLU A 111 -1.64 -13.17 14.00
CA GLU A 111 -0.77 -13.51 12.88
C GLU A 111 0.14 -12.33 12.47
N ALA A 112 -0.38 -11.11 12.45
CA ALA A 112 0.41 -9.90 12.22
C ALA A 112 1.49 -9.71 13.30
N ALA A 113 1.13 -9.88 14.58
CA ALA A 113 2.09 -9.83 15.67
C ALA A 113 3.19 -10.91 15.53
N ARG A 114 2.82 -12.16 15.22
CA ARG A 114 3.78 -13.25 14.99
C ARG A 114 4.76 -12.93 13.86
N ARG A 115 4.27 -12.44 12.72
CA ARG A 115 5.12 -12.05 11.57
C ARG A 115 6.02 -10.87 11.89
N PHE A 116 5.52 -9.86 12.57
CA PHE A 116 6.35 -8.74 13.00
C PHE A 116 7.44 -9.18 13.97
N LEU A 117 7.13 -10.01 14.97
CA LEU A 117 8.12 -10.55 15.90
C LEU A 117 9.17 -11.40 15.16
N ALA A 118 8.77 -12.19 14.16
CA ALA A 118 9.71 -12.96 13.33
C ALA A 118 10.66 -12.04 12.55
N LEU A 119 10.13 -10.98 11.92
CA LEU A 119 10.94 -9.97 11.23
C LEU A 119 11.88 -9.25 12.22
N ALA A 120 11.36 -8.84 13.38
CA ALA A 120 12.12 -8.12 14.40
C ALA A 120 13.25 -8.96 15.01
N ARG A 121 13.13 -10.29 15.11
CA ARG A 121 14.22 -11.19 15.54
C ARG A 121 15.44 -11.13 14.64
N VAL A 122 15.26 -10.85 13.35
CA VAL A 122 16.37 -10.69 12.40
C VAL A 122 16.84 -9.23 12.39
N VAL A 123 15.90 -8.28 12.33
CA VAL A 123 16.20 -6.86 12.21
C VAL A 123 16.90 -6.30 13.45
N LEU A 124 16.52 -6.74 14.65
CA LEU A 124 17.08 -6.24 15.90
C LEU A 124 18.60 -6.46 16.01
N PRO A 125 19.13 -7.71 15.96
CA PRO A 125 20.57 -7.95 16.05
C PRO A 125 21.31 -7.33 14.87
N LEU A 126 20.73 -7.35 13.66
CA LEU A 126 21.35 -6.75 12.48
C LEU A 126 21.52 -5.23 12.63
N SER A 127 20.47 -4.55 13.10
CA SER A 127 20.49 -3.10 13.36
C SER A 127 21.50 -2.75 14.47
N LEU A 128 21.51 -3.52 15.56
CA LEU A 128 22.43 -3.34 16.68
C LEU A 128 23.89 -3.46 16.21
N LEU A 129 24.23 -4.58 15.57
CA LEU A 129 25.60 -4.85 15.11
C LEU A 129 26.06 -3.84 14.07
N ALA A 130 25.18 -3.43 13.14
CA ALA A 130 25.48 -2.41 12.16
C ALA A 130 25.67 -1.00 12.78
N GLY A 131 25.04 -0.74 13.93
CA GLY A 131 25.14 0.54 14.63
C GLY A 131 26.44 0.73 15.43
N LEU A 132 27.07 -0.36 15.91
CA LEU A 132 28.24 -0.29 16.80
C LEU A 132 29.44 0.46 16.18
N PRO A 133 29.87 0.18 14.93
CA PRO A 133 31.02 0.87 14.34
C PRO A 133 30.80 2.38 14.20
N HIS A 134 29.59 2.78 13.79
CA HIS A 134 29.23 4.20 13.71
C HIS A 134 29.18 4.84 15.09
N LEU A 135 28.59 4.19 16.10
CA LEU A 135 28.49 4.74 17.45
C LEU A 135 29.87 4.97 18.08
N PHE A 136 30.81 4.05 17.87
CA PHE A 136 32.20 4.19 18.32
C PHE A 136 32.93 5.32 17.59
N TRP A 137 32.80 5.39 16.26
CA TRP A 137 33.38 6.47 15.47
C TRP A 137 32.82 7.84 15.88
N ALA A 138 31.50 7.95 15.99
CA ALA A 138 30.81 9.19 16.39
C ALA A 138 31.17 9.61 17.82
N GLY A 139 31.42 8.67 18.73
CA GLY A 139 31.89 8.98 20.09
C GLY A 139 33.26 9.64 20.09
N ARG A 140 34.22 9.10 19.32
CA ARG A 140 35.55 9.73 19.19
C ARG A 140 35.46 11.14 18.60
N GLN A 141 34.61 11.33 17.59
CA GLN A 141 34.40 12.67 17.02
C GLN A 141 33.69 13.61 18.00
N ALA A 142 32.66 13.13 18.69
CA ALA A 142 31.94 13.93 19.69
C ALA A 142 32.87 14.41 20.82
N VAL A 143 33.82 13.59 21.27
CA VAL A 143 34.83 14.02 22.25
C VAL A 143 35.72 15.13 21.69
N ARG A 144 36.19 15.01 20.44
CA ARG A 144 37.03 16.04 19.79
C ARG A 144 36.30 17.36 19.59
N GLU A 145 35.01 17.30 19.25
CA GLU A 145 34.16 18.46 18.96
C GLU A 145 33.46 19.04 20.21
N GLY A 146 33.77 18.53 21.41
CA GLY A 146 33.11 18.96 22.66
C GLY A 146 31.59 18.74 22.66
N ALA A 147 31.15 17.60 22.13
CA ALA A 147 29.75 17.19 21.98
C ALA A 147 29.46 15.82 22.63
N TRP A 148 30.28 15.41 23.60
CA TRP A 148 30.23 14.08 24.22
C TRP A 148 28.89 13.81 24.92
N GLU A 149 28.22 14.87 25.40
CA GLU A 149 26.90 14.81 26.03
C GLU A 149 25.83 14.31 25.05
N PHE A 150 25.84 14.79 23.80
CA PHE A 150 24.91 14.31 22.75
C PHE A 150 25.17 12.85 22.42
N TRP A 151 26.44 12.44 22.38
CA TRP A 151 26.81 11.05 22.14
C TRP A 151 26.35 10.14 23.28
N LEU A 152 26.53 10.53 24.55
CA LEU A 152 26.06 9.74 25.68
C LEU A 152 24.54 9.57 25.67
N VAL A 153 23.79 10.63 25.40
CA VAL A 153 22.32 10.56 25.31
C VAL A 153 21.91 9.63 24.16
N ALA A 154 22.53 9.75 22.99
CA ALA A 154 22.25 8.86 21.86
C ALA A 154 22.60 7.38 22.18
N ALA A 155 23.76 7.13 22.80
CA ALA A 155 24.19 5.79 23.18
C ALA A 155 23.26 5.16 24.23
N ALA A 156 22.91 5.91 25.27
CA ALA A 156 22.03 5.45 26.35
C ALA A 156 20.61 5.16 25.83
N THR A 157 20.04 6.07 25.04
CA THR A 157 18.70 5.88 24.46
C THR A 157 18.67 4.71 23.48
N LEU A 158 19.71 4.51 22.65
CA LEU A 158 19.84 3.33 21.80
C LEU A 158 19.91 2.04 22.63
N LEU A 159 20.74 2.00 23.67
CA LEU A 159 20.87 0.84 24.55
C LEU A 159 19.52 0.46 25.17
N VAL A 160 18.81 1.44 25.73
CA VAL A 160 17.49 1.22 26.35
C VAL A 160 16.44 0.80 25.31
N ALA A 161 16.46 1.40 24.12
CA ALA A 161 15.55 1.01 23.03
C ALA A 161 15.79 -0.43 22.55
N TYR A 162 17.05 -0.80 22.33
CA TYR A 162 17.43 -2.17 21.95
C TYR A 162 17.13 -3.18 23.05
N ALA A 163 17.39 -2.84 24.31
CA ALA A 163 17.04 -3.68 25.46
C ALA A 163 15.53 -3.90 25.53
N SER A 164 14.72 -2.84 25.43
CA SER A 164 13.25 -2.92 25.45
C SER A 164 12.70 -3.76 24.29
N ALA A 165 13.23 -3.57 23.08
CA ALA A 165 12.88 -4.38 21.92
C ALA A 165 13.31 -5.84 22.10
N GLY A 166 14.50 -6.09 22.67
CA GLY A 166 15.00 -7.42 23.00
C GLY A 166 14.10 -8.12 24.03
N THR A 167 13.69 -7.43 25.10
CA THR A 167 12.74 -7.94 26.09
C THR A 167 11.42 -8.31 25.44
N LEU A 168 10.88 -7.45 24.55
CA LEU A 168 9.65 -7.74 23.81
C LEU A 168 9.75 -9.02 22.97
N LEU A 169 10.92 -9.31 22.38
CA LEU A 169 11.15 -10.52 21.60
C LEU A 169 11.42 -11.76 22.47
N TRP A 170 12.07 -11.57 23.61
CA TRP A 170 12.53 -12.65 24.49
C TRP A 170 11.46 -13.16 25.44
N THR A 171 10.50 -12.32 25.85
CA THR A 171 9.37 -12.77 26.67
C THR A 171 8.57 -13.82 25.90
N ARG A 172 8.93 -15.10 26.10
CA ARG A 172 8.42 -16.31 25.44
C ARG A 172 6.95 -16.56 25.80
N ARG A 173 6.05 -15.68 25.37
CA ARG A 173 4.63 -16.00 25.40
C ARG A 173 4.37 -16.92 24.21
N ARG A 174 4.00 -18.18 24.51
CA ARG A 174 3.63 -19.20 23.49
C ARG A 174 2.57 -18.67 22.52
N GLU A 175 1.79 -17.68 22.95
CA GLU A 175 0.89 -16.92 22.10
C GLU A 175 1.08 -15.41 22.37
N PRO A 176 1.55 -14.62 21.39
CA PRO A 176 1.62 -13.17 21.55
C PRO A 176 0.18 -12.66 21.72
N ARG A 177 -0.18 -12.28 22.95
CA ARG A 177 -1.50 -11.70 23.21
C ARG A 177 -1.50 -10.31 22.60
N TRP A 178 -2.31 -10.15 21.56
CA TRP A 178 -2.58 -8.87 20.93
C TRP A 178 -2.89 -7.75 21.95
N ALA A 179 -3.46 -8.10 23.10
CA ALA A 179 -3.79 -7.22 24.21
C ALA A 179 -2.60 -6.49 24.85
N GLU A 180 -1.35 -6.95 24.66
CA GLU A 180 -0.16 -6.38 25.32
C GLU A 180 0.37 -5.12 24.63
N ARG A 181 -0.48 -4.10 24.49
CA ARG A 181 -0.12 -2.82 23.84
C ARG A 181 0.86 -1.97 24.66
N ARG A 182 0.87 -2.11 25.99
CA ARG A 182 1.72 -1.30 26.89
C ARG A 182 3.22 -1.47 26.61
N PRO A 183 3.80 -2.69 26.62
CA PRO A 183 5.23 -2.87 26.33
C PRO A 183 5.58 -2.44 24.89
N VAL A 184 4.70 -2.69 23.92
CA VAL A 184 4.91 -2.26 22.52
C VAL A 184 4.96 -0.73 22.41
N ARG A 185 4.06 -0.01 23.12
CA ARG A 185 4.06 1.45 23.16
C ARG A 185 5.28 2.02 23.89
N ALA A 186 5.72 1.38 24.97
CA ALA A 186 6.95 1.77 25.66
C ALA A 186 8.16 1.63 24.74
N THR A 187 8.31 0.49 24.05
CA THR A 187 9.35 0.29 23.04
C THR A 187 9.27 1.31 21.91
N LEU A 188 8.06 1.66 21.44
CA LEU A 188 7.88 2.71 20.44
C LEU A 188 8.45 4.06 20.91
N VAL A 189 8.09 4.51 22.11
CA VAL A 189 8.57 5.78 22.68
C VAL A 189 10.09 5.77 22.79
N LEU A 190 10.68 4.66 23.26
CA LEU A 190 12.13 4.52 23.38
C LEU A 190 12.84 4.53 22.02
N VAL A 191 12.28 3.86 21.00
CA VAL A 191 12.82 3.91 19.64
C VAL A 191 12.73 5.31 19.04
N ILE A 192 11.62 6.03 19.26
CA ILE A 192 11.49 7.43 18.84
C ILE A 192 12.52 8.31 19.54
N ALA A 193 12.71 8.15 20.86
CA ALA A 193 13.72 8.88 21.62
C ALA A 193 15.14 8.58 21.10
N ALA A 194 15.46 7.32 20.82
CA ALA A 194 16.74 6.92 20.26
C ALA A 194 16.99 7.52 18.87
N LEU A 195 15.99 7.52 17.99
CA LEU A 195 16.06 8.17 16.67
C LEU A 195 16.23 9.69 16.80
N ALA A 196 15.50 10.32 17.72
CA ALA A 196 15.59 11.76 17.95
C ALA A 196 16.97 12.15 18.49
N ALA A 197 17.48 11.45 19.52
CA ALA A 197 18.81 11.66 20.07
C ALA A 197 19.91 11.42 19.02
N THR A 198 19.75 10.38 18.20
CA THR A 198 20.64 10.08 17.08
C THR A 198 20.65 11.20 16.04
N GLY A 199 19.49 11.76 15.70
CA GLY A 199 19.38 12.90 14.80
C GLY A 199 19.99 14.18 15.39
N ALA A 200 19.84 14.40 16.70
CA ALA A 200 20.44 15.54 17.39
C ALA A 200 21.96 15.45 17.40
N LEU A 201 22.52 14.26 17.66
CA LEU A 201 23.95 13.99 17.53
C LEU A 201 24.43 14.25 16.09
N ASP A 202 23.72 13.74 15.07
CA ASP A 202 24.08 13.98 13.68
C ASP A 202 24.15 15.49 13.36
N ALA A 203 23.15 16.26 13.82
CA ALA A 203 23.11 17.71 13.64
C ALA A 203 24.25 18.41 14.38
N ARG A 204 24.54 18.03 15.62
CA ARG A 204 25.62 18.61 16.43
C ARG A 204 27.00 18.39 15.83
N LEU A 205 27.22 17.23 15.20
CA LEU A 205 28.49 16.90 14.54
C LEU A 205 28.67 17.60 13.18
N VAL A 206 27.58 17.93 12.46
CA VAL A 206 27.68 18.62 11.16
C VAL A 206 27.62 20.14 11.31
N PHE A 207 26.74 20.65 12.18
CA PHE A 207 26.35 22.05 12.22
C PHE A 207 26.64 22.72 13.57
N GLY A 208 27.31 22.04 14.49
CA GLY A 208 27.59 22.58 15.82
C GLY A 208 26.30 22.91 16.59
N GLN A 209 26.21 24.14 17.11
CA GLN A 209 25.09 24.59 17.95
C GLN A 209 23.93 25.21 17.16
N TRP A 210 23.88 25.06 15.84
CA TRP A 210 22.82 25.65 15.03
C TRP A 210 21.44 25.03 15.35
N LEU A 211 20.64 25.75 16.14
CA LEU A 211 19.35 25.30 16.68
C LEU A 211 18.37 24.73 15.62
N PRO A 212 18.20 25.35 14.43
CA PRO A 212 17.34 24.77 13.41
C PRO A 212 17.75 23.35 13.00
N ALA A 213 19.04 23.04 12.87
CA ALA A 213 19.47 21.67 12.57
C ALA A 213 19.18 20.70 13.73
N LEU A 214 19.37 21.14 14.98
CA LEU A 214 19.07 20.34 16.18
C LEU A 214 17.59 19.98 16.30
N LEU A 215 16.69 20.74 15.66
CA LEU A 215 15.25 20.44 15.60
C LEU A 215 14.86 19.66 14.34
N LEU A 216 15.30 20.16 13.18
CA LEU A 216 14.92 19.59 11.87
C LEU A 216 15.45 18.17 11.69
N ARG A 217 16.66 17.87 12.18
CA ARG A 217 17.27 16.56 11.97
C ARG A 217 16.61 15.44 12.77
N PRO A 218 16.35 15.57 14.09
CA PRO A 218 15.51 14.63 14.81
C PRO A 218 14.13 14.44 14.17
N LEU A 219 13.47 15.56 13.82
CA LEU A 219 12.12 15.52 13.26
C LEU A 219 12.07 14.77 11.93
N HIS A 220 13.01 15.07 11.02
CA HIS A 220 13.12 14.39 9.73
C HIS A 220 13.39 12.89 9.91
N LEU A 221 14.35 12.54 10.78
CA LEU A 221 14.75 11.16 10.99
C LEU A 221 13.62 10.33 11.62
N VAL A 222 12.93 10.85 12.65
CA VAL A 222 11.79 10.19 13.28
C VAL A 222 10.64 10.02 12.27
N ALA A 223 10.26 11.09 11.56
CA ALA A 223 9.20 11.01 10.56
C ALA A 223 9.52 9.98 9.47
N PHE A 224 10.78 9.95 9.00
CA PHE A 224 11.22 9.02 7.96
C PHE A 224 11.16 7.58 8.46
N ALA A 225 11.70 7.33 9.66
CA ALA A 225 11.74 6.02 10.30
C ALA A 225 10.34 5.44 10.54
N LEU A 226 9.40 6.24 11.05
CA LEU A 226 8.02 5.81 11.25
C LEU A 226 7.30 5.53 9.92
N TRP A 227 7.56 6.34 8.90
CA TRP A 227 6.99 6.14 7.57
C TRP A 227 7.51 4.87 6.89
N ILE A 228 8.83 4.67 6.81
CA ILE A 228 9.43 3.47 6.19
C ILE A 228 9.04 2.21 6.96
N GLY A 229 9.03 2.25 8.30
CA GLY A 229 8.58 1.13 9.12
C GLY A 229 7.10 0.81 8.90
N GLY A 230 6.27 1.82 8.64
CA GLY A 230 4.88 1.61 8.22
C GLY A 230 4.73 0.98 6.84
N ALA A 231 5.57 1.36 5.89
CA ALA A 231 5.59 0.72 4.57
C ALA A 231 5.98 -0.77 4.70
N VAL A 232 7.03 -1.07 5.48
CA VAL A 232 7.48 -2.45 5.75
C VAL A 232 6.40 -3.26 6.47
N TRP A 233 5.74 -2.68 7.48
CA TRP A 233 4.61 -3.33 8.16
C TRP A 233 3.51 -3.71 7.17
N ASN A 234 3.06 -2.78 6.33
CA ASN A 234 1.96 -3.08 5.42
C ASN A 234 2.36 -4.14 4.37
N LEU A 235 3.59 -4.07 3.85
CA LEU A 235 4.06 -4.98 2.79
C LEU A 235 4.38 -6.39 3.29
N PHE A 236 5.07 -6.51 4.43
CA PHE A 236 5.63 -7.79 4.89
C PHE A 236 4.88 -8.40 6.08
N VAL A 237 4.08 -7.61 6.80
CA VAL A 237 3.29 -8.08 7.94
C VAL A 237 1.82 -8.14 7.58
N ALA A 238 1.19 -7.01 7.31
CA ALA A 238 -0.26 -6.91 7.20
C ALA A 238 -0.84 -7.69 6.01
N ILE A 239 -0.28 -7.53 4.80
CA ILE A 239 -0.79 -8.21 3.60
C ILE A 239 -0.66 -9.74 3.72
N PRO A 240 0.51 -10.31 4.09
CA PRO A 240 0.62 -11.75 4.27
C PRO A 240 -0.27 -12.30 5.40
N SER A 241 -0.43 -11.56 6.51
CA SER A 241 -1.35 -11.96 7.59
C SER A 241 -2.80 -12.02 7.13
N ALA A 242 -3.25 -11.03 6.35
CA ALA A 242 -4.62 -11.01 5.81
C ALA A 242 -4.88 -12.19 4.88
N ARG A 243 -3.89 -12.56 4.05
CA ARG A 243 -3.95 -13.74 3.18
C ARG A 243 -3.99 -15.06 3.94
N ALA A 244 -3.31 -15.15 5.07
CA ALA A 244 -3.33 -16.34 5.91
C ALA A 244 -4.65 -16.49 6.70
N THR A 245 -5.45 -15.42 6.79
CA THR A 245 -6.68 -15.37 7.58
C THR A 245 -7.82 -14.80 6.75
N LEU A 246 -7.96 -15.28 5.50
CA LEU A 246 -8.96 -14.78 4.55
C LEU A 246 -10.37 -14.91 5.13
N ALA A 247 -10.91 -13.78 5.54
CA ALA A 247 -12.27 -13.61 5.99
C ALA A 247 -12.68 -12.17 5.69
N ILE A 248 -13.95 -11.98 5.39
CA ILE A 248 -14.55 -10.65 5.17
C ILE A 248 -14.23 -9.66 6.32
N PRO A 249 -14.36 -10.02 7.62
CA PRO A 249 -13.96 -9.16 8.74
C PRO A 249 -12.47 -8.75 8.72
N VAL A 250 -11.60 -9.66 8.31
CA VAL A 250 -10.14 -9.45 8.28
C VAL A 250 -9.76 -8.48 7.19
N VAL A 251 -10.41 -8.60 6.04
CA VAL A 251 -10.28 -7.67 4.93
C VAL A 251 -10.68 -6.26 5.35
N VAL A 252 -11.81 -6.14 6.05
CA VAL A 252 -12.30 -4.89 6.65
C VAL A 252 -11.25 -4.29 7.57
N ALA A 253 -10.74 -5.07 8.52
CA ALA A 253 -9.72 -4.60 9.43
C ALA A 253 -8.44 -4.15 8.70
N ALA A 254 -7.99 -4.93 7.71
CA ALA A 254 -6.78 -4.65 6.94
C ALA A 254 -6.91 -3.39 6.07
N ALA A 255 -8.06 -3.17 5.41
CA ALA A 255 -8.26 -1.98 4.60
C ALA A 255 -8.42 -0.71 5.45
N ARG A 256 -9.14 -0.74 6.61
CA ARG A 256 -9.14 0.37 7.59
C ARG A 256 -7.74 0.69 8.12
N GLN A 257 -6.91 -0.33 8.33
CA GLN A 257 -5.51 -0.12 8.70
C GLN A 257 -4.73 0.60 7.59
N LEU A 258 -4.90 0.18 6.34
CA LEU A 258 -4.24 0.80 5.19
C LEU A 258 -4.70 2.26 4.97
N GLU A 259 -5.97 2.57 5.17
CA GLU A 259 -6.49 3.94 5.11
C GLU A 259 -5.84 4.85 6.14
N ARG A 260 -5.66 4.36 7.37
CA ARG A 260 -4.92 5.08 8.41
C ARG A 260 -3.47 5.28 8.02
N PHE A 261 -2.83 4.27 7.44
CA PHE A 261 -1.46 4.42 6.92
C PHE A 261 -1.40 5.54 5.89
N ARG A 262 -2.30 5.55 4.92
CA ARG A 262 -2.37 6.62 3.91
C ARG A 262 -2.61 7.99 4.54
N ALA A 263 -3.48 8.09 5.54
CA ALA A 263 -3.70 9.35 6.25
C ALA A 263 -2.41 9.88 6.87
N TRP A 264 -1.62 9.01 7.51
CA TRP A 264 -0.32 9.40 8.06
C TRP A 264 0.74 9.68 7.00
N VAL A 265 0.75 8.96 5.87
CA VAL A 265 1.63 9.28 4.74
C VAL A 265 1.38 10.70 4.21
N ARG A 266 0.12 11.15 4.18
CA ARG A 266 -0.22 12.54 3.79
C ARG A 266 0.33 13.60 4.75
N VAL A 267 0.67 13.21 5.98
CA VAL A 267 1.34 14.10 6.95
C VAL A 267 2.86 13.97 6.85
N PHE A 268 3.37 12.73 6.84
CA PHE A 268 4.82 12.48 6.84
C PHE A 268 5.49 12.91 5.54
N LEU A 269 4.87 12.72 4.38
CA LEU A 269 5.52 13.04 3.11
C LEU A 269 5.76 14.55 2.95
N PRO A 270 4.76 15.45 3.16
CA PRO A 270 5.03 16.89 3.19
C PRO A 270 6.04 17.28 4.26
N LEU A 271 5.94 16.71 5.47
CA LEU A 271 6.89 16.99 6.54
C LEU A 271 8.33 16.63 6.14
N LEU A 272 8.54 15.47 5.51
CA LEU A 272 9.84 15.01 5.04
C LEU A 272 10.40 15.87 3.91
N VAL A 273 9.55 16.30 2.97
CA VAL A 273 9.95 17.21 1.90
C VAL A 273 10.37 18.55 2.48
N LEU A 274 9.53 19.17 3.33
CA LEU A 274 9.80 20.48 3.92
C LEU A 274 11.05 20.46 4.81
N THR A 275 11.15 19.49 5.72
CA THR A 275 12.33 19.36 6.59
C THR A 275 13.58 19.03 5.79
N GLY A 276 13.48 18.17 4.76
CA GLY A 276 14.60 17.84 3.88
C GLY A 276 15.11 19.03 3.07
N LEU A 277 14.20 19.86 2.53
CA LEU A 277 14.55 21.10 1.83
C LEU A 277 15.18 22.11 2.79
N ALA A 278 14.61 22.31 3.97
CA ALA A 278 15.17 23.22 4.97
C ALA A 278 16.57 22.77 5.43
N GLN A 279 16.81 21.46 5.55
CA GLN A 279 18.13 20.91 5.82
C GLN A 279 19.11 21.00 4.64
N ALA A 280 18.61 21.18 3.41
CA ALA A 280 19.45 21.32 2.22
C ALA A 280 20.03 22.74 2.08
N VAL A 281 19.29 23.76 2.53
CA VAL A 281 19.66 25.18 2.39
C VAL A 281 21.09 25.50 2.86
N PRO A 282 21.59 25.00 4.00
CA PRO A 282 22.97 25.27 4.42
C PRO A 282 24.05 24.72 3.48
N TYR A 283 23.73 23.70 2.68
CA TYR A 283 24.70 23.06 1.78
C TYR A 283 24.74 23.70 0.40
N THR A 284 23.59 24.16 -0.10
CA THR A 284 23.45 24.63 -1.50
C THR A 284 23.03 26.08 -1.62
N GLY A 285 22.62 26.72 -0.52
CA GLY A 285 21.87 27.97 -0.58
C GLY A 285 20.52 27.76 -1.27
N TRP A 286 20.00 28.85 -1.84
CA TRP A 286 18.73 28.89 -2.59
C TRP A 286 18.92 28.81 -4.11
N ASP A 287 20.16 28.79 -4.60
CA ASP A 287 20.44 28.80 -6.04
C ASP A 287 20.47 27.36 -6.62
N PRO A 288 19.51 27.00 -7.50
CA PRO A 288 19.49 25.68 -8.13
C PRO A 288 20.67 25.45 -9.09
N VAL A 289 21.25 26.51 -9.67
CA VAL A 289 22.41 26.38 -10.56
C VAL A 289 23.65 26.02 -9.75
N GLY A 290 23.87 26.71 -8.62
CA GLY A 290 24.90 26.36 -7.63
C GLY A 290 24.79 24.92 -7.12
N ALA A 291 23.58 24.39 -6.96
CA ALA A 291 23.38 23.00 -6.56
C ALA A 291 23.92 21.98 -7.59
N LEU A 292 23.94 22.29 -8.89
CA LEU A 292 24.51 21.39 -9.91
C LEU A 292 26.04 21.41 -9.90
N ALA A 293 26.66 22.51 -9.49
CA ALA A 293 28.12 22.68 -9.52
C ALA A 293 28.84 21.86 -8.43
N PHE A 294 28.22 21.64 -7.27
CA PHE A 294 28.85 20.98 -6.12
C PHE A 294 28.29 19.56 -5.88
N TRP A 295 29.13 18.64 -5.39
CA TRP A 295 28.74 17.24 -5.22
C TRP A 295 27.56 17.00 -4.25
N PRO A 296 27.41 17.71 -3.11
CA PRO A 296 26.24 17.60 -2.23
C PRO A 296 24.97 18.05 -2.92
N GLY A 297 25.04 19.13 -3.71
CA GLY A 297 23.89 19.65 -4.43
C GLY A 297 23.38 18.67 -5.49
N ARG A 298 24.27 18.03 -6.26
CA ARG A 298 23.89 16.96 -7.20
C ARG A 298 23.22 15.79 -6.50
N LEU A 299 23.70 15.41 -5.31
CA LEU A 299 23.10 14.33 -4.53
C LEU A 299 21.73 14.72 -3.93
N ILE A 300 21.56 15.97 -3.52
CA ILE A 300 20.28 16.53 -3.10
C ILE A 300 19.28 16.52 -4.27
N LEU A 301 19.70 16.96 -5.46
CA LEU A 301 18.89 16.93 -6.67
C LEU A 301 18.51 15.50 -7.08
N PHE A 302 19.45 14.55 -6.99
CA PHE A 302 19.16 13.13 -7.20
C PHE A 302 18.10 12.62 -6.22
N LYS A 303 18.22 12.96 -4.93
CA LYS A 303 17.22 12.61 -3.91
C LYS A 303 15.85 13.24 -4.20
N LEU A 304 15.82 14.51 -4.62
CA LEU A 304 14.58 15.19 -5.03
C LEU A 304 13.96 14.52 -6.26
N GLY A 305 14.76 14.09 -7.23
CA GLY A 305 14.30 13.29 -8.38
C GLY A 305 13.67 11.97 -7.96
N LEU A 306 14.27 11.24 -7.02
CA LEU A 306 13.68 10.01 -6.45
C LEU A 306 12.36 10.30 -5.72
N ILE A 307 12.28 11.39 -4.95
CA ILE A 307 11.03 11.80 -4.28
C ILE A 307 9.97 12.19 -5.31
N GLY A 308 10.33 12.93 -6.36
CA GLY A 308 9.42 13.28 -7.46
C GLY A 308 8.88 12.04 -8.16
N GLY A 309 9.75 11.07 -8.46
CA GLY A 309 9.36 9.76 -8.98
C GLY A 309 8.40 9.02 -8.06
N LEU A 310 8.64 9.05 -6.74
CA LEU A 310 7.75 8.47 -5.75
C LEU A 310 6.37 9.14 -5.72
N VAL A 311 6.32 10.48 -5.79
CA VAL A 311 5.08 11.25 -5.87
C VAL A 311 4.32 10.89 -7.14
N ILE A 312 5.00 10.80 -8.29
CA ILE A 312 4.41 10.35 -9.55
C ILE A 312 3.85 8.93 -9.38
N ILE A 313 4.61 7.99 -8.79
CA ILE A 313 4.10 6.63 -8.52
C ILE A 313 2.85 6.69 -7.64
N PHE A 314 2.82 7.51 -6.59
CA PHE A 314 1.64 7.59 -5.72
C PHE A 314 0.42 8.25 -6.37
N ILE A 315 0.62 9.21 -7.26
CA ILE A 315 -0.45 9.87 -8.01
C ILE A 315 -0.97 8.97 -9.13
N THR A 316 -0.06 8.35 -9.88
CA THR A 316 -0.39 7.54 -11.08
C THR A 316 -0.77 6.11 -10.74
N CYS A 317 -0.28 5.55 -9.64
CA CYS A 317 -0.71 4.22 -9.24
C CYS A 317 -2.18 4.30 -8.81
N PRO A 318 -3.08 3.50 -9.41
CA PRO A 318 -4.47 3.39 -8.98
C PRO A 318 -4.61 2.74 -7.59
N LEU A 319 -3.53 2.70 -6.80
CA LEU A 319 -3.46 2.32 -5.39
C LEU A 319 -4.42 3.09 -4.49
N TRP A 320 -5.03 4.16 -5.00
CA TRP A 320 -6.13 4.84 -4.32
C TRP A 320 -7.36 3.96 -4.16
N ARG A 321 -7.55 2.87 -4.94
CA ARG A 321 -8.63 1.89 -4.73
C ARG A 321 -8.50 0.55 -5.47
N ALA A 322 -7.94 0.51 -6.68
CA ALA A 322 -7.97 -0.69 -7.51
C ALA A 322 -7.14 -1.85 -6.95
N CYS A 323 -6.00 -1.58 -6.34
CA CYS A 323 -4.95 -2.58 -6.09
C CYS A 323 -5.06 -3.32 -4.75
N SER A 324 -6.27 -3.60 -4.26
CA SER A 324 -6.39 -4.65 -3.24
C SER A 324 -5.86 -5.95 -3.86
N PRO A 325 -4.93 -6.65 -3.18
CA PRO A 325 -4.45 -7.96 -3.61
C PRO A 325 -5.52 -9.05 -3.59
N ILE A 326 -6.71 -8.72 -3.09
CA ILE A 326 -7.85 -9.62 -2.96
C ILE A 326 -8.96 -9.07 -3.85
N ARG A 327 -9.43 -9.87 -4.83
CA ARG A 327 -10.48 -9.50 -5.79
C ARG A 327 -11.80 -9.17 -5.05
N GLY A 328 -12.50 -8.12 -5.49
CA GLY A 328 -13.88 -7.83 -5.07
C GLY A 328 -14.09 -6.94 -3.84
N MET A 329 -13.06 -6.25 -3.33
CA MET A 329 -13.14 -5.53 -2.04
C MET A 329 -13.05 -4.03 -2.22
N CYS A 330 -14.20 -3.37 -2.32
CA CYS A 330 -14.34 -1.92 -2.30
C CYS A 330 -15.63 -1.47 -1.59
N ASP A 331 -15.84 -1.89 -0.34
CA ASP A 331 -16.16 -1.05 0.84
C ASP A 331 -16.38 -1.98 2.05
N LEU A 332 -16.11 -1.48 3.24
CA LEU A 332 -16.10 -2.21 4.51
C LEU A 332 -17.32 -1.91 5.38
N GLN A 333 -17.99 -0.78 5.16
CA GLN A 333 -19.26 -0.44 5.81
C GLN A 333 -20.44 -1.23 5.25
N GLU A 334 -20.23 -1.80 4.07
CA GLU A 334 -21.21 -2.56 3.32
C GLU A 334 -21.32 -4.03 3.75
N LEU A 335 -20.24 -4.62 4.26
CA LEU A 335 -20.22 -5.99 4.78
C LEU A 335 -20.90 -6.09 6.16
N THR A 336 -20.88 -5.01 6.93
CA THR A 336 -21.55 -4.92 8.24
C THR A 336 -23.08 -4.85 8.12
N LEU A 337 -23.59 -4.49 6.93
CA LEU A 337 -25.02 -4.28 6.67
C LEU A 337 -25.64 -5.41 5.83
N MET A 338 -24.89 -6.45 5.44
CA MET A 338 -25.39 -7.62 4.68
C MET A 338 -26.18 -8.64 5.55
N GLY A 339 -26.85 -8.18 6.61
CA GLY A 339 -27.55 -9.02 7.59
C GLY A 339 -29.10 -9.03 7.53
N THR A 340 -29.79 -8.22 6.72
CA THR A 340 -31.27 -8.12 6.74
C THR A 340 -31.89 -7.70 5.38
N ALA A 341 -33.17 -8.06 5.15
CA ALA A 341 -33.78 -8.54 3.89
C ALA A 341 -34.54 -7.57 2.93
N ALA A 342 -34.83 -8.10 1.72
CA ALA A 342 -35.88 -7.92 0.66
C ALA A 342 -36.99 -6.84 0.79
N THR A 343 -37.67 -6.28 -0.25
CA THR A 343 -38.20 -6.79 -1.54
C THR A 343 -38.63 -5.61 -2.49
N ALA A 344 -38.97 -5.89 -3.76
CA ALA A 344 -39.16 -5.04 -4.97
C ALA A 344 -40.56 -4.32 -5.13
N VAL A 345 -40.93 -3.49 -6.15
CA VAL A 345 -41.04 -3.68 -7.64
C VAL A 345 -41.27 -2.34 -8.45
N ALA A 346 -40.87 -2.35 -9.75
CA ALA A 346 -40.93 -1.44 -10.95
C ALA A 346 -42.27 -0.78 -11.42
N ALA A 347 -42.42 0.16 -12.40
CA ALA A 347 -41.72 0.55 -13.67
C ALA A 347 -42.14 2.00 -14.12
N ALA A 348 -41.40 2.84 -14.88
CA ALA A 348 -41.15 2.81 -16.33
C ALA A 348 -39.69 2.74 -16.88
N PRO A 349 -38.64 2.39 -16.14
CA PRO A 349 -38.43 2.76 -14.78
C PRO A 349 -37.95 4.22 -14.81
N ALA A 350 -38.72 5.12 -14.20
CA ALA A 350 -38.04 5.97 -13.23
C ALA A 350 -37.07 5.04 -12.49
N ALA A 351 -35.76 5.31 -12.59
CA ALA A 351 -34.72 4.38 -12.17
C ALA A 351 -35.24 3.55 -11.01
N HIS A 352 -35.42 2.23 -11.21
CA HIS A 352 -36.21 1.40 -10.28
C HIS A 352 -35.75 1.64 -8.86
N ARG A 353 -34.44 1.83 -8.75
CA ARG A 353 -33.79 2.41 -7.60
C ARG A 353 -32.83 3.51 -8.01
N ARG A 354 -32.62 4.43 -7.08
CA ARG A 354 -31.60 5.45 -7.14
C ARG A 354 -30.69 5.30 -5.94
N LEU A 355 -29.40 5.23 -6.19
CA LEU A 355 -28.36 5.19 -5.18
C LEU A 355 -27.49 6.43 -5.30
N ASP A 356 -27.51 7.26 -4.26
CA ASP A 356 -26.62 8.41 -4.15
C ASP A 356 -25.39 8.05 -3.30
N SER A 357 -24.29 7.78 -3.98
CA SER A 357 -22.97 7.47 -3.42
C SER A 357 -22.01 8.67 -3.50
N ARG A 358 -22.51 9.90 -3.72
CA ARG A 358 -21.65 11.10 -3.67
C ARG A 358 -21.10 11.29 -2.26
N GLY A 359 -19.84 11.73 -2.18
CA GLY A 359 -19.08 11.84 -0.92
C GLY A 359 -18.55 10.51 -0.38
N ARG A 360 -18.97 9.36 -0.94
CA ARG A 360 -18.47 8.04 -0.55
C ARG A 360 -17.26 7.65 -1.40
N SER A 361 -16.43 6.80 -0.82
CA SER A 361 -15.31 6.17 -1.51
C SER A 361 -15.77 5.04 -2.45
N CYS A 362 -15.06 4.83 -3.56
CA CYS A 362 -15.16 3.62 -4.41
C CYS A 362 -16.52 3.43 -5.11
N ALA A 363 -17.17 4.49 -5.58
CA ALA A 363 -18.53 4.43 -6.16
C ALA A 363 -19.64 3.83 -5.26
N GLY A 364 -19.32 3.32 -4.06
CA GLY A 364 -20.21 2.47 -3.26
C GLY A 364 -20.48 1.10 -3.89
N PHE A 365 -19.44 0.35 -4.28
CA PHE A 365 -19.60 -0.90 -5.05
C PHE A 365 -20.50 -1.95 -4.43
N VAL A 366 -20.50 -2.16 -3.12
CA VAL A 366 -21.46 -3.09 -2.51
C VAL A 366 -22.81 -2.47 -2.16
N HIS A 367 -22.98 -1.15 -2.19
CA HIS A 367 -24.27 -0.50 -2.22
C HIS A 367 -24.88 -0.74 -3.60
N ILE A 368 -24.08 -0.57 -4.66
CA ILE A 368 -24.47 -0.98 -6.01
C ILE A 368 -24.82 -2.47 -6.01
N GLN A 369 -23.97 -3.33 -5.45
CA GLN A 369 -24.25 -4.77 -5.39
C GLN A 369 -25.49 -5.11 -4.59
N ARG A 370 -25.71 -4.52 -3.42
CA ARG A 370 -26.89 -4.77 -2.57
C ARG A 370 -28.15 -4.30 -3.26
N GLU A 371 -28.12 -3.09 -3.83
CA GLU A 371 -29.24 -2.58 -4.59
C GLU A 371 -29.54 -3.53 -5.76
N LEU A 372 -28.51 -3.92 -6.53
CA LEU A 372 -28.66 -4.89 -7.62
C LEU A 372 -29.13 -6.25 -7.11
N GLU A 373 -28.67 -6.78 -5.98
CA GLU A 373 -29.13 -8.05 -5.41
C GLU A 373 -30.62 -8.00 -5.05
N SER A 374 -31.08 -6.88 -4.49
CA SER A 374 -32.48 -6.64 -4.16
C SER A 374 -33.39 -6.38 -5.37
N MET A 375 -32.79 -6.08 -6.52
CA MET A 375 -33.48 -5.80 -7.78
C MET A 375 -33.80 -7.10 -8.54
N ALA A 376 -34.84 -7.10 -9.36
CA ALA A 376 -35.09 -8.20 -10.30
C ALA A 376 -34.13 -8.13 -11.51
N PRO A 377 -33.78 -9.26 -12.14
CA PRO A 377 -33.10 -9.26 -13.43
C PRO A 377 -33.78 -8.34 -14.44
N GLY A 378 -32.99 -7.53 -15.16
CA GLY A 378 -33.48 -6.54 -16.11
C GLY A 378 -33.81 -5.16 -15.50
N GLU A 379 -33.90 -5.04 -14.17
CA GLU A 379 -34.14 -3.74 -13.54
C GLU A 379 -32.91 -2.81 -13.64
N ILE A 380 -33.19 -1.51 -13.80
CA ILE A 380 -32.22 -0.42 -13.93
C ILE A 380 -32.04 0.35 -12.61
N LEU A 381 -30.79 0.46 -12.15
CA LEU A 381 -30.32 1.27 -11.02
C LEU A 381 -29.69 2.56 -11.54
N GLU A 382 -30.11 3.72 -11.01
CA GLU A 382 -29.39 4.98 -11.18
C GLU A 382 -28.40 5.16 -10.05
N LEU A 383 -27.12 5.22 -10.38
CA LEU A 383 -26.06 5.52 -9.43
C LEU A 383 -25.56 6.95 -9.65
N LEU A 384 -25.49 7.73 -8.57
CA LEU A 384 -24.74 8.98 -8.52
C LEU A 384 -23.47 8.78 -7.70
N SER A 385 -22.33 9.20 -8.24
CA SER A 385 -21.03 9.08 -7.61
C SER A 385 -20.27 10.38 -7.75
N SER A 386 -19.48 10.76 -6.74
CA SER A 386 -18.46 11.83 -6.87
C SER A 386 -17.06 11.25 -6.93
N ASP A 387 -16.93 9.92 -7.05
CA ASP A 387 -15.65 9.25 -7.15
C ASP A 387 -15.14 9.26 -8.60
N PRO A 388 -14.07 10.00 -8.93
CA PRO A 388 -13.53 10.04 -10.29
C PRO A 388 -13.09 8.69 -10.82
N ILE A 389 -12.75 7.74 -9.94
CA ILE A 389 -12.30 6.40 -10.32
C ILE A 389 -13.47 5.54 -10.81
N SER A 390 -14.70 5.81 -10.34
CA SER A 390 -15.89 5.06 -10.72
C SER A 390 -16.14 5.05 -12.24
N TRP A 391 -15.61 6.04 -12.97
CA TRP A 391 -15.67 6.09 -14.44
C TRP A 391 -15.02 4.89 -15.14
N TRP A 392 -13.98 4.34 -14.53
CA TRP A 392 -13.16 3.27 -15.10
C TRP A 392 -13.44 1.93 -14.43
N GLU A 393 -13.62 1.90 -13.11
CA GLU A 393 -13.79 0.64 -12.36
C GLU A 393 -15.20 0.06 -12.51
N LEU A 394 -16.23 0.91 -12.58
CA LEU A 394 -17.61 0.45 -12.58
C LEU A 394 -17.97 -0.40 -13.80
N PRO A 395 -17.63 -0.03 -15.05
CA PRO A 395 -17.91 -0.87 -16.20
C PRO A 395 -17.30 -2.28 -16.07
N ALA A 396 -16.04 -2.37 -15.65
CA ALA A 396 -15.35 -3.65 -15.48
C ALA A 396 -15.95 -4.51 -14.35
N TRP A 397 -16.33 -3.88 -13.24
CA TRP A 397 -17.01 -4.58 -12.16
C TRP A 397 -18.39 -5.10 -12.61
N LEU A 398 -19.15 -4.32 -13.38
CA LEU A 398 -20.45 -4.74 -13.90
C LEU A 398 -20.32 -5.94 -14.84
N GLU A 399 -19.38 -5.89 -15.78
CA GLU A 399 -19.12 -6.99 -16.71
C GLU A 399 -18.79 -8.30 -15.96
N LEU A 400 -17.91 -8.24 -14.96
CA LEU A 400 -17.52 -9.40 -14.15
C LEU A 400 -18.67 -10.00 -13.34
N ASN A 401 -19.62 -9.18 -12.91
CA ASN A 401 -20.78 -9.63 -12.13
C ASN A 401 -22.01 -9.92 -13.00
N GLY A 402 -21.85 -9.89 -14.33
CA GLY A 402 -22.95 -10.15 -15.26
C GLY A 402 -24.02 -9.08 -15.18
N HIS A 403 -23.63 -7.81 -15.11
CA HIS A 403 -24.51 -6.64 -15.17
C HIS A 403 -24.16 -5.79 -16.38
N VAL A 404 -25.11 -4.99 -16.86
CA VAL A 404 -24.94 -4.18 -18.08
C VAL A 404 -24.94 -2.71 -17.71
N LEU A 405 -23.98 -1.96 -18.25
CA LEU A 405 -23.97 -0.51 -18.14
C LEU A 405 -24.74 0.10 -19.31
N GLU A 406 -25.91 0.68 -19.03
CA GLU A 406 -26.80 1.28 -20.03
C GLU A 406 -26.36 2.67 -20.45
N ALA A 407 -25.98 3.48 -19.47
CA ALA A 407 -25.54 4.86 -19.71
C ALA A 407 -24.56 5.30 -18.64
N ARG A 408 -23.68 6.22 -19.02
CA ARG A 408 -22.84 6.97 -18.07
C ARG A 408 -22.73 8.42 -18.51
N GLU A 409 -22.75 9.32 -17.55
CA GLU A 409 -22.71 10.75 -17.75
C GLU A 409 -21.75 11.37 -16.74
N ARG A 410 -20.90 12.31 -17.18
CA ARG A 410 -20.02 13.10 -16.31
C ARG A 410 -20.49 14.55 -16.35
N ARG A 411 -20.77 15.11 -15.17
CA ARG A 411 -21.13 16.53 -14.99
C ARG A 411 -20.12 17.23 -14.10
N GLY A 412 -19.82 18.50 -14.37
CA GLY A 412 -18.88 19.30 -13.58
C GLY A 412 -17.43 19.22 -14.06
N PHE A 413 -16.53 19.93 -13.36
CA PHE A 413 -15.12 20.10 -13.73
C PHE A 413 -14.16 19.52 -12.69
N TRP A 414 -13.26 18.64 -13.15
CA TRP A 414 -12.13 18.08 -12.41
C TRP A 414 -12.50 17.50 -11.02
N LEU A 415 -12.07 18.13 -9.92
CA LEU A 415 -12.32 17.67 -8.54
C LEU A 415 -13.79 17.75 -8.09
N TRP A 416 -14.61 18.53 -8.78
CA TRP A 416 -16.03 18.69 -8.48
C TRP A 416 -16.93 17.91 -9.46
N ALA A 417 -16.32 17.01 -10.25
CA ALA A 417 -17.07 16.19 -11.18
C ALA A 417 -17.97 15.20 -10.43
N THR A 418 -19.23 15.14 -10.84
CA THR A 418 -20.18 14.10 -10.45
C THR A 418 -20.45 13.19 -11.63
N TYR A 419 -20.62 11.92 -11.34
CA TYR A 419 -20.81 10.86 -12.30
C TYR A 419 -22.18 10.24 -12.06
N ARG A 420 -22.89 9.98 -13.15
CA ARG A 420 -24.19 9.33 -13.15
C ARG A 420 -24.12 8.10 -14.02
N TYR A 421 -24.61 6.97 -13.52
CA TYR A 421 -24.63 5.70 -14.24
C TYR A 421 -26.02 5.12 -14.21
N LEU A 422 -26.44 4.51 -15.31
CA LEU A 422 -27.63 3.67 -15.40
C LEU A 422 -27.16 2.24 -15.58
N ILE A 423 -27.50 1.37 -14.63
CA ILE A 423 -26.99 0.01 -14.54
C ILE A 423 -28.16 -0.95 -14.62
N ARG A 424 -28.19 -1.82 -15.62
CA ARG A 424 -29.18 -2.90 -15.72
C ARG A 424 -28.65 -4.16 -15.04
N LYS A 425 -29.39 -4.69 -14.06
CA LYS A 425 -29.08 -5.98 -13.45
C LYS A 425 -29.18 -7.07 -14.53
N GLY A 426 -28.13 -7.83 -14.76
CA GLY A 426 -28.24 -8.99 -15.65
C GLY A 426 -28.97 -10.16 -14.99
N GLY A 427 -29.55 -11.02 -15.83
CA GLY A 427 -30.14 -12.29 -15.40
C GLY A 427 -29.06 -13.29 -15.03
N ALA A 428 -29.38 -14.19 -14.11
CA ALA A 428 -28.49 -15.20 -13.59
C ALA A 428 -28.02 -16.18 -14.70
N ASN A 429 -27.07 -15.75 -15.53
CA ASN A 429 -26.31 -16.62 -16.43
C ASN A 429 -25.22 -17.38 -15.64
N ARG A 430 -25.52 -17.81 -14.41
CA ARG A 430 -24.58 -18.59 -13.59
C ARG A 430 -24.40 -20.03 -14.10
N GLU A 431 -25.27 -20.51 -14.98
CA GLU A 431 -25.13 -21.85 -15.54
C GLU A 431 -24.07 -21.93 -16.66
N ALA A 432 -23.84 -20.87 -17.43
CA ALA A 432 -22.84 -20.90 -18.50
C ALA A 432 -21.38 -20.79 -17.99
N GLY A 433 -21.15 -20.06 -16.88
CA GLY A 433 -19.81 -19.88 -16.31
C GLY A 433 -19.30 -21.06 -15.48
N ALA A 434 -20.20 -21.80 -14.81
CA ALA A 434 -19.84 -23.00 -14.06
C ALA A 434 -19.54 -24.19 -14.98
N ALA A 435 -20.26 -24.32 -16.11
CA ALA A 435 -20.02 -25.36 -17.10
C ALA A 435 -18.66 -25.22 -17.80
N GLY A 436 -18.17 -23.98 -18.03
CA GLY A 436 -16.86 -23.73 -18.64
C GLY A 436 -15.65 -24.06 -17.75
N VAL A 437 -15.82 -24.03 -16.41
CA VAL A 437 -14.77 -24.44 -15.46
C VAL A 437 -14.80 -25.95 -15.23
N ALA A 438 -15.99 -26.56 -15.15
CA ALA A 438 -16.13 -28.02 -15.06
C ALA A 438 -15.65 -28.76 -16.32
N ALA A 439 -15.86 -28.19 -17.51
CA ALA A 439 -15.36 -28.77 -18.77
C ALA A 439 -13.83 -28.65 -18.93
N ALA A 440 -13.17 -27.74 -18.22
CA ALA A 440 -11.71 -27.59 -18.22
C ALA A 440 -11.01 -28.55 -17.22
N GLU A 441 -11.73 -29.07 -16.23
CA GLU A 441 -11.22 -30.11 -15.31
C GLU A 441 -11.43 -31.54 -15.87
N ALA A 442 -12.28 -31.70 -16.90
CA ALA A 442 -12.43 -32.96 -17.65
C ALA A 442 -11.41 -33.06 -18.80
N GLY A 443 -10.12 -33.03 -18.46
CA GLY A 443 -9.02 -33.38 -19.37
C GLY A 443 -8.82 -34.91 -19.48
N PRO A 444 -8.14 -35.40 -20.54
CA PRO A 444 -8.35 -36.74 -21.09
C PRO A 444 -7.63 -37.86 -20.34
N GLY A 445 -8.36 -38.95 -20.12
CA GLY A 445 -7.87 -40.33 -20.22
C GLY A 445 -6.83 -40.78 -19.19
N ASP A 446 -7.30 -41.51 -18.18
CA ASP A 446 -6.51 -42.49 -17.44
C ASP A 446 -5.78 -43.43 -18.42
N HIS A 447 -4.45 -43.36 -18.46
CA HIS A 447 -3.62 -44.44 -18.98
C HIS A 447 -3.52 -45.53 -17.89
N PRO A 448 -3.83 -46.80 -18.20
CA PRO A 448 -3.68 -47.88 -17.24
C PRO A 448 -2.21 -48.06 -16.85
N ARG A 449 -1.95 -48.10 -15.55
CA ARG A 449 -0.63 -48.44 -15.00
C ARG A 449 -0.34 -49.91 -15.27
N GLU A 450 0.71 -50.16 -16.06
CA GLU A 450 1.36 -51.46 -16.18
C GLU A 450 1.86 -51.92 -14.80
N GLU A 451 1.33 -53.06 -14.39
CA GLU A 451 1.70 -53.82 -13.21
C GLU A 451 3.03 -54.54 -13.49
N VAL A 452 4.15 -53.98 -13.04
CA VAL A 452 5.46 -54.63 -13.13
C VAL A 452 5.55 -55.70 -12.04
N ALA A 453 5.37 -56.94 -12.47
CA ALA A 453 5.61 -58.14 -11.68
C ALA A 453 7.07 -58.22 -11.24
N ALA A 454 7.30 -58.25 -9.91
CA ALA A 454 8.59 -58.55 -9.32
C ALA A 454 8.84 -60.07 -9.39
N VAL A 455 9.72 -60.46 -10.32
CA VAL A 455 10.33 -61.79 -10.39
C VAL A 455 11.33 -61.93 -9.25
N GLY A 456 11.17 -63.03 -8.49
CA GLY A 456 12.03 -63.37 -7.37
C GLY A 456 13.43 -63.85 -7.77
N THR A 457 14.33 -63.77 -6.80
CA THR A 457 15.53 -64.60 -6.72
C THR A 457 15.65 -65.11 -5.29
N GLY A 458 15.61 -66.43 -5.15
CA GLY A 458 15.83 -67.13 -3.89
C GLY A 458 17.30 -67.49 -3.64
N ALA A 459 17.50 -68.00 -2.43
CA ALA A 459 18.53 -68.94 -1.97
C ALA A 459 20.02 -68.53 -2.10
N ARG A 460 20.67 -68.30 -0.96
CA ARG A 460 21.34 -69.33 -0.13
C ARG A 460 21.75 -68.76 1.22
#